data_AF-A0A4Y2GLG8-F1
#
_entry.id   AF-A0A4Y2GLG8-F1
#
_cell.length_a   1.000
_cell.length_b   1.000
_cell.length_c   1.000
_cell.angle_alpha   90.00
_cell.angle_beta   90.00
_cell.angle_gamma   90.00
#
_symmetry.space_group_name_H-M   'P 1'
#
loop_
_entity.id
_entity.type
_entity.pdbx_description
1 polymer ?
#
loop_
_entity_poly.entity_id
_entity_poly.type
_entity_poly.pdbx_seq_one_letter_code
_entity_poly.pdbx_strand_id
1 'polypeptide(L)'
;MVTVESKKSKSSKLKPAVVADYNNTMGGVDKADQCLSYYPVARNQQRNYYKKIFRYLLSQAVWNAFVIFKKNGGKMRQVEFRMKLIERLIEVTVCNPSTRRGPFPKSEENVVRLTGRHFPSYVDESESRKKSRKCVVCSLKMNENGKRVRRESRFECKNCNVGLCVAPCFEIYHTESNL
;
A
#
# COMPACT_ATOMS: atom_id res chain seq x y z
N MET A 1 -8.32 -40.40 -34.64
CA MET A 1 -9.12 -40.26 -33.40
C MET A 1 -8.22 -40.56 -32.21
N VAL A 2 -8.53 -40.03 -31.03
CA VAL A 2 -7.74 -40.18 -29.82
C VAL A 2 -8.66 -40.62 -28.68
N THR A 3 -8.19 -41.52 -27.83
CA THR A 3 -8.88 -41.93 -26.60
C THR A 3 -8.73 -40.83 -25.54
N VAL A 4 -9.86 -40.34 -25.04
CA VAL A 4 -9.92 -39.34 -23.97
C VAL A 4 -10.71 -39.92 -22.80
N GLU A 5 -10.11 -39.90 -21.61
CA GLU A 5 -10.78 -40.33 -20.38
C GLU A 5 -11.75 -39.26 -19.88
N SER A 6 -12.95 -39.69 -19.49
CA SER A 6 -13.90 -38.80 -18.81
C SER A 6 -13.49 -38.58 -17.36
N LYS A 7 -13.48 -37.31 -16.91
CA LYS A 7 -13.15 -36.97 -15.51
C LYS A 7 -14.25 -37.37 -14.52
N LYS A 8 -15.49 -37.55 -14.98
CA LYS A 8 -16.67 -37.87 -14.12
C LYS A 8 -17.02 -39.35 -14.11
N SER A 9 -16.81 -40.03 -15.23
CA SER A 9 -17.01 -41.47 -15.36
C SER A 9 -15.67 -42.03 -15.79
N LYS A 10 -15.12 -43.06 -15.13
CA LYS A 10 -13.85 -43.72 -15.54
C LYS A 10 -13.99 -44.48 -16.88
N SER A 11 -14.71 -43.93 -17.84
CA SER A 11 -14.91 -44.46 -19.18
C SER A 11 -14.08 -43.67 -20.19
N SER A 12 -13.40 -44.40 -21.07
CA SER A 12 -12.68 -43.85 -22.21
C SER A 12 -13.64 -43.63 -23.38
N LYS A 13 -13.47 -42.51 -24.09
CA LYS A 13 -14.25 -42.18 -25.30
C LYS A 13 -13.30 -41.82 -26.44
N LEU A 14 -13.63 -42.26 -27.66
CA LEU A 14 -12.92 -41.84 -28.86
C LEU A 14 -13.40 -40.45 -29.28
N LYS A 15 -12.47 -39.52 -29.49
CA LYS A 15 -12.75 -38.16 -29.99
C LYS A 15 -11.82 -37.82 -31.15
N PRO A 16 -12.21 -36.89 -32.05
CA PRO A 16 -11.28 -36.32 -33.02
C PRO A 16 -10.10 -35.64 -32.31
N ALA A 17 -8.90 -35.71 -32.90
CA ALA A 17 -7.69 -35.11 -32.31
C ALA A 17 -7.86 -33.60 -32.08
N VAL A 18 -8.42 -32.89 -33.07
CA VAL A 18 -8.72 -31.46 -32.99
C VAL A 18 -9.58 -31.12 -31.77
N VAL A 19 -10.58 -31.95 -31.46
CA VAL A 19 -11.46 -31.74 -30.29
C VAL A 19 -10.71 -32.01 -28.98
N ALA A 20 -9.80 -32.98 -28.96
CA ALA A 20 -8.98 -33.25 -27.77
C ALA A 20 -8.02 -32.08 -27.50
N ASP A 21 -7.33 -31.59 -28.53
CA ASP A 21 -6.37 -30.48 -28.41
C ASP A 21 -7.03 -29.18 -27.96
N TYR A 22 -8.20 -28.86 -28.53
CA TYR A 22 -9.00 -27.71 -28.11
C TYR A 22 -9.37 -27.80 -26.63
N ASN A 23 -9.92 -28.93 -26.18
CA ASN A 23 -10.33 -29.10 -24.78
C ASN A 23 -9.15 -29.05 -23.80
N ASN A 24 -7.96 -29.46 -24.22
CA ASN A 24 -6.75 -29.40 -23.40
C ASN A 24 -6.23 -27.97 -23.22
N THR A 25 -6.44 -27.09 -24.20
CA THR A 25 -5.83 -25.75 -24.25
C THR A 25 -6.79 -24.61 -23.91
N MET A 26 -8.08 -24.74 -24.20
CA MET A 26 -9.07 -23.65 -24.12
C MET A 26 -9.24 -23.06 -22.71
N GLY A 27 -9.02 -23.84 -21.65
CA GLY A 27 -9.24 -23.41 -20.27
C GLY A 27 -8.16 -22.50 -19.67
N GLY A 28 -7.22 -21.98 -20.47
CA GLY A 28 -6.13 -21.13 -19.97
C GLY A 28 -6.64 -19.83 -19.33
N VAL A 29 -7.58 -19.15 -20.01
CA VAL A 29 -8.16 -17.88 -19.54
C VAL A 29 -8.99 -18.09 -18.28
N ASP A 30 -9.90 -19.07 -18.29
CA ASP A 30 -10.75 -19.38 -17.13
C ASP A 30 -9.93 -19.73 -15.88
N LYS A 31 -8.83 -20.46 -16.04
CA LYS A 31 -7.92 -20.78 -14.93
C LYS A 31 -7.24 -19.52 -14.38
N ALA A 32 -6.80 -18.61 -15.26
CA ALA A 32 -6.21 -17.35 -14.83
C ALA A 32 -7.24 -16.50 -14.07
N ASP A 33 -8.45 -16.36 -14.60
CA ASP A 33 -9.54 -15.63 -13.95
C ASP A 33 -9.94 -16.27 -12.60
N GLN A 34 -9.99 -17.60 -12.54
CA GLN A 34 -10.19 -18.33 -11.28
C GLN A 34 -9.09 -18.00 -10.28
N CYS A 35 -7.81 -17.97 -10.69
CA CYS A 35 -6.70 -17.62 -9.82
C CYS A 35 -6.76 -16.16 -9.30
N LEU A 36 -7.26 -15.23 -10.10
CA LEU A 36 -7.49 -13.85 -9.68
C LEU A 36 -8.67 -13.73 -8.71
N SER A 37 -9.70 -14.58 -8.88
CA SER A 37 -10.91 -14.56 -8.06
C SER A 37 -10.65 -14.91 -6.59
N TYR A 38 -9.61 -15.70 -6.30
CA TYR A 38 -9.24 -16.07 -4.92
C TYR A 38 -8.74 -14.90 -4.07
N TYR A 39 -8.20 -13.84 -4.70
CA TYR A 39 -7.65 -12.69 -3.98
C TYR A 39 -8.12 -11.38 -4.61
N PRO A 40 -9.41 -11.05 -4.47
CA PRO A 40 -10.00 -9.89 -5.13
C PRO A 40 -9.48 -8.59 -4.50
N VAL A 41 -8.91 -7.72 -5.34
CA VAL A 41 -8.42 -6.39 -4.94
C VAL A 41 -9.46 -5.29 -5.24
N ALA A 42 -10.35 -5.55 -6.20
CA ALA A 42 -11.45 -4.65 -6.52
C ALA A 42 -12.49 -4.62 -5.39
N ARG A 43 -12.93 -3.43 -5.00
CA ARG A 43 -14.02 -3.25 -4.02
C ARG A 43 -15.34 -3.12 -4.78
N ASN A 44 -16.40 -3.78 -4.30
CA ASN A 44 -17.70 -3.83 -4.97
C ASN A 44 -18.37 -2.45 -5.10
N GLN A 45 -18.11 -1.53 -4.17
CA GLN A 45 -18.73 -0.19 -4.14
C GLN A 45 -17.83 0.91 -4.77
N GLN A 46 -17.18 0.62 -5.88
CA GLN A 46 -16.23 1.55 -6.50
C GLN A 46 -16.86 2.38 -7.61
N ARG A 47 -17.34 3.59 -7.29
CA ARG A 47 -17.92 4.56 -8.25
C ARG A 47 -17.00 4.94 -9.41
N ASN A 48 -15.68 4.93 -9.19
CA ASN A 48 -14.69 5.35 -10.18
C ASN A 48 -14.16 4.16 -10.99
N TYR A 49 -14.62 4.02 -12.24
CA TYR A 49 -14.30 2.88 -13.11
C TYR A 49 -12.80 2.70 -13.38
N TYR A 50 -12.04 3.78 -13.58
CA TYR A 50 -10.60 3.72 -13.84
C TYR A 50 -9.83 3.08 -12.67
N LYS A 51 -10.27 3.30 -11.43
CA LYS A 51 -9.68 2.65 -10.24
C LYS A 51 -9.94 1.15 -10.24
N LYS A 52 -11.07 0.69 -10.81
CA LYS A 52 -11.40 -0.73 -10.95
C LYS A 52 -10.45 -1.39 -11.96
N ILE A 53 -10.26 -0.76 -13.11
CA ILE A 53 -9.31 -1.20 -14.15
C ILE A 53 -7.89 -1.28 -13.58
N PHE A 54 -7.41 -0.22 -12.90
CA PHE A 54 -6.09 -0.21 -12.30
C PHE A 54 -5.88 -1.38 -11.32
N ARG A 55 -6.84 -1.65 -10.45
CA ARG A 55 -6.74 -2.76 -9.49
C ARG A 55 -6.75 -4.13 -10.15
N TYR A 56 -7.52 -4.29 -11.22
CA TYR A 56 -7.49 -5.51 -12.01
C TYR A 56 -6.11 -5.72 -12.65
N LEU A 57 -5.56 -4.68 -13.30
CA LEU A 57 -4.21 -4.73 -13.88
C LEU A 57 -3.14 -5.01 -12.81
N LEU A 58 -3.28 -4.43 -11.61
CA LEU A 58 -2.39 -4.72 -10.49
C LEU A 58 -2.47 -6.19 -10.06
N SER A 59 -3.66 -6.76 -9.92
CA SER A 59 -3.84 -8.19 -9.62
C SER A 59 -3.22 -9.08 -10.70
N GLN A 60 -3.40 -8.72 -11.97
CA GLN A 60 -2.81 -9.43 -13.11
C GLN A 60 -1.28 -9.38 -13.08
N ALA A 61 -0.71 -8.21 -12.80
CA ALA A 61 0.74 -8.04 -12.68
C ALA A 61 1.33 -8.92 -11.56
N VAL A 62 0.67 -8.97 -10.40
CA VAL A 62 1.09 -9.83 -9.27
C VAL A 62 1.00 -11.31 -9.65
N TRP A 63 -0.04 -11.72 -10.36
CA TRP A 63 -0.18 -13.10 -10.85
C TRP A 63 0.92 -13.46 -11.85
N ASN A 64 1.17 -12.59 -12.83
CA ASN A 64 2.24 -12.79 -13.82
C ASN A 64 3.62 -12.89 -13.16
N ALA A 65 3.91 -12.02 -12.18
CA ALA A 65 5.14 -12.09 -11.40
C ALA A 65 5.28 -13.42 -10.65
N PHE A 66 4.19 -13.92 -10.06
CA PHE A 66 4.18 -15.24 -9.42
C PHE A 66 4.42 -16.39 -10.41
N VAL A 67 3.84 -16.33 -11.61
CA VAL A 67 4.08 -17.33 -12.68
C VAL A 67 5.56 -17.34 -13.08
N ILE A 68 6.17 -16.17 -13.25
CA ILE A 68 7.62 -16.04 -13.54
C ILE A 68 8.44 -16.64 -12.39
N PHE A 69 8.12 -16.29 -11.14
CA PHE A 69 8.78 -16.84 -9.96
C PHE A 69 8.69 -18.38 -9.90
N LYS A 70 7.53 -18.95 -10.22
CA LYS A 70 7.34 -20.41 -10.31
C LYS A 70 8.20 -21.03 -11.41
N LYS A 71 8.25 -20.42 -12.60
CA LYS A 71 9.09 -20.88 -13.71
C LYS A 71 10.59 -20.85 -13.36
N ASN A 72 11.01 -19.91 -12.53
CA ASN A 72 12.41 -19.80 -12.06
C ASN A 72 12.74 -20.74 -10.88
N GLY A 73 11.93 -21.77 -10.62
CA GLY A 73 12.19 -22.76 -9.56
C GLY A 73 11.61 -22.41 -8.18
N GLY A 74 10.80 -21.36 -8.07
CA GLY A 74 10.16 -20.95 -6.83
C GLY A 74 9.19 -22.00 -6.26
N LYS A 75 9.42 -22.46 -5.03
CA LYS A 75 8.57 -23.48 -4.39
C LYS A 75 7.39 -22.91 -3.57
N MET A 76 7.43 -21.62 -3.27
CA MET A 76 6.46 -20.91 -2.44
C MET A 76 5.01 -21.01 -2.95
N ARG A 77 4.04 -21.08 -2.03
CA ARG A 77 2.61 -20.95 -2.39
C ARG A 77 2.27 -19.50 -2.74
N GLN A 78 1.17 -19.28 -3.47
CA GLN A 78 0.78 -17.94 -3.91
C GLN A 78 0.56 -16.96 -2.73
N VAL A 79 -0.03 -17.44 -1.63
CA VAL A 79 -0.24 -16.63 -0.41
C VAL A 79 1.09 -16.15 0.17
N GLU A 80 2.02 -17.07 0.37
CA GLU A 80 3.34 -16.79 0.92
C GLU A 80 4.11 -15.80 0.02
N PHE A 81 4.00 -15.95 -1.30
CA PHE A 81 4.60 -15.02 -2.26
C PHE A 81 4.03 -13.60 -2.11
N ARG A 82 2.70 -13.48 -1.97
CA ARG A 82 2.04 -12.19 -1.76
C ARG A 82 2.43 -11.55 -0.43
N MET A 83 2.53 -12.34 0.65
CA MET A 83 2.96 -11.84 1.95
C MET A 83 4.37 -11.26 1.90
N LYS A 84 5.33 -12.00 1.31
CA LYS A 84 6.69 -11.47 1.11
C LYS A 84 6.74 -10.23 0.23
N LEU A 85 5.91 -10.18 -0.81
CA LEU A 85 5.81 -9.01 -1.66
C LEU A 85 5.30 -7.79 -0.89
N ILE A 86 4.31 -7.96 -0.02
CA ILE A 86 3.80 -6.89 0.85
C ILE A 86 4.88 -6.41 1.83
N GLU A 87 5.56 -7.34 2.51
CA GLU A 87 6.66 -7.02 3.45
C GLU A 87 7.73 -6.16 2.76
N ARG A 88 8.21 -6.57 1.58
CA ARG A 88 9.21 -5.82 0.82
C ARG A 88 8.72 -4.45 0.37
N LEU A 89 7.46 -4.32 -0.05
CA LEU A 89 6.89 -3.03 -0.42
C LEU A 89 6.82 -2.08 0.77
N ILE A 90 6.46 -2.59 1.95
CA ILE A 90 6.43 -1.78 3.18
C ILE A 90 7.85 -1.32 3.55
N GLU A 91 8.83 -2.22 3.57
CA GLU A 91 10.24 -1.88 3.85
C GLU A 91 10.75 -0.73 2.97
N VAL A 92 10.50 -0.80 1.65
CA VAL A 92 10.91 0.24 0.70
C VAL A 92 10.25 1.59 1.00
N THR A 93 8.97 1.58 1.40
CA THR A 93 8.25 2.83 1.74
C THR A 93 8.72 3.46 3.05
N VAL A 94 9.16 2.66 4.02
CA VAL A 94 9.67 3.16 5.31
C VAL A 94 11.05 3.78 5.14
N CYS A 95 11.92 3.17 4.33
CA CYS A 95 13.31 3.57 4.14
C CYS A 95 13.52 4.78 3.20
N ASN A 96 12.50 5.23 2.46
CA ASN A 96 12.65 6.32 1.49
C ASN A 96 11.69 7.50 1.78
N PRO A 97 12.12 8.51 2.58
CA PRO A 97 11.30 9.66 2.98
C PRO A 97 10.73 10.46 1.80
N SER A 98 11.41 10.45 0.66
CA SER A 98 11.04 11.16 -0.57
C SER A 98 9.75 10.65 -1.24
N THR A 99 9.27 9.46 -0.87
CA THR A 99 8.04 8.86 -1.42
C THR A 99 6.78 9.11 -0.55
N ARG A 100 6.92 9.73 0.62
CA ARG A 100 5.81 10.05 1.54
C ARG A 100 4.94 11.19 0.99
N ARG A 101 4.09 10.92 0.00
CA ARG A 101 3.12 11.87 -0.58
C ARG A 101 1.67 11.68 -0.10
N GLY A 102 1.46 11.10 1.09
CA GLY A 102 0.12 10.98 1.68
C GLY A 102 0.15 10.89 3.20
N PRO A 103 -0.89 11.37 3.91
CA PRO A 103 -1.00 11.19 5.35
C PRO A 103 -1.26 9.70 5.64
N PHE A 104 -0.36 9.05 6.36
CA PHE A 104 -0.64 7.75 6.96
C PHE A 104 -1.81 7.88 7.96
N PRO A 105 -2.64 6.84 8.18
CA PRO A 105 -3.58 6.82 9.28
C PRO A 105 -2.78 6.91 10.59
N LYS A 106 -2.96 8.00 11.34
CA LYS A 106 -2.24 8.34 12.57
C LYS A 106 -2.55 7.44 13.78
N SER A 107 -3.07 6.22 13.57
CA SER A 107 -3.59 5.42 14.69
C SER A 107 -2.49 4.72 15.48
N GLU A 108 -1.38 4.30 14.86
CA GLU A 108 -0.29 3.60 15.56
C GLU A 108 0.91 4.49 15.91
N GLU A 109 1.08 5.65 15.26
CA GLU A 109 2.14 6.64 15.58
C GLU A 109 1.90 7.40 16.91
N ASN A 110 0.72 7.25 17.53
CA ASN A 110 0.38 8.00 18.74
C ASN A 110 1.22 7.59 19.97
N VAL A 111 1.74 6.36 20.04
CA VAL A 111 2.51 5.95 21.22
C VAL A 111 3.88 6.63 21.27
N VAL A 112 4.61 6.63 20.14
CA VAL A 112 5.99 7.17 20.08
C VAL A 112 6.00 8.70 20.21
N ARG A 113 4.96 9.38 19.71
CA ARG A 113 4.80 10.84 19.88
C ARG A 113 4.74 11.24 21.37
N LEU A 114 4.08 10.43 22.20
CA LEU A 114 3.75 10.74 23.59
C LEU A 114 4.75 10.19 24.62
N THR A 115 5.48 9.12 24.29
CA THR A 115 6.41 8.45 25.23
C THR A 115 7.89 8.65 24.89
N GLY A 116 8.20 9.17 23.70
CA GLY A 116 9.57 9.40 23.25
C GLY A 116 10.23 10.64 23.87
N ARG A 117 11.57 10.64 23.93
CA ARG A 117 12.35 11.86 24.20
C ARG A 117 12.44 12.67 22.92
N HIS A 118 11.68 13.76 22.85
CA HIS A 118 11.65 14.66 21.70
C HIS A 118 12.36 15.97 22.04
N PHE A 119 13.24 16.43 21.15
CA PHE A 119 14.01 17.66 21.34
C PHE A 119 13.79 18.62 20.16
N PRO A 120 13.61 19.93 20.43
CA PRO A 120 13.54 20.91 19.36
C PRO A 120 14.86 20.96 18.59
N SER A 121 14.77 20.95 17.26
CA SER A 121 15.91 21.10 16.36
C SER A 121 15.60 22.14 15.29
N TYR A 122 16.62 22.77 14.72
CA TYR A 122 16.42 23.69 13.60
C TYR A 122 16.09 22.93 12.32
N VAL A 123 15.26 23.54 11.47
CA VAL A 123 14.94 23.02 10.14
C VAL A 123 16.21 23.05 9.29
N ASP A 124 16.63 21.90 8.79
CA ASP A 124 17.84 21.76 7.97
C ASP A 124 17.67 22.47 6.61
N GLU A 125 18.65 23.28 6.22
CA GLU A 125 18.60 24.11 5.00
C GLU A 125 18.73 23.28 3.71
N SER A 126 19.23 22.05 3.80
CA SER A 126 19.49 21.16 2.66
C SER A 126 18.23 20.52 2.06
N GLU A 127 17.18 20.32 2.86
CA GLU A 127 15.96 19.62 2.42
C GLU A 127 14.82 20.56 2.00
N SER A 128 14.86 21.84 2.37
CA SER A 128 13.77 22.79 2.12
C SER A 128 14.28 24.17 1.72
N ARG A 129 13.80 24.70 0.59
CA ARG A 129 14.04 26.10 0.17
C ARG A 129 13.57 27.15 1.20
N LYS A 130 12.78 26.74 2.20
CA LYS A 130 12.25 27.60 3.26
C LYS A 130 12.87 27.21 4.61
N LYS A 131 13.42 28.22 5.31
CA LYS A 131 13.97 28.12 6.68
C LYS A 131 12.92 27.98 7.78
N SER A 132 11.66 27.74 7.40
CA SER A 132 10.52 27.69 8.31
C SER A 132 9.51 26.64 7.87
N ARG A 133 8.94 25.92 8.83
CA ARG A 133 7.85 24.96 8.64
C ARG A 133 6.60 25.47 9.35
N LYS A 134 5.42 25.09 8.85
CA LYS A 134 4.15 25.45 9.48
C LYS A 134 4.01 24.70 10.81
N CYS A 135 3.68 25.41 11.89
CA CYS A 135 3.38 24.78 13.16
C CYS A 135 2.06 24.00 13.10
N VAL A 136 2.11 22.69 13.39
CA VAL A 136 0.92 21.82 13.37
C VAL A 136 -0.10 22.27 14.40
N VAL A 137 0.31 22.48 15.66
CA VAL A 137 -0.58 22.87 16.77
C VAL A 137 -1.26 24.21 16.50
N CYS A 138 -0.51 25.24 16.09
CA CYS A 138 -1.13 26.53 15.74
C CYS A 138 -2.14 26.36 14.59
N SER A 139 -1.84 25.51 13.61
CA SER A 139 -2.71 25.32 12.45
C SER A 139 -4.07 24.67 12.74
N LEU A 140 -4.22 24.08 13.91
CA LEU A 140 -5.48 23.53 14.41
C LEU A 140 -6.34 24.59 15.09
N LYS A 141 -5.72 25.63 15.66
CA LYS A 141 -6.42 26.74 16.31
C LYS A 141 -7.12 27.64 15.30
N MET A 142 -8.24 28.22 15.70
CA MET A 142 -8.95 29.27 14.97
C MET A 142 -8.69 30.61 15.64
N ASN A 143 -8.47 31.66 14.84
CA ASN A 143 -8.45 33.04 15.30
C ASN A 143 -9.88 33.55 15.50
N GLU A 144 -10.02 34.70 16.18
CA GLU A 144 -11.29 35.41 16.41
C GLU A 144 -12.10 35.65 15.12
N ASN A 145 -11.40 35.81 13.99
CA ASN A 145 -11.99 35.98 12.65
C ASN A 145 -12.42 34.67 11.97
N GLY A 146 -12.51 33.55 12.70
CA GLY A 146 -12.90 32.23 12.18
C GLY A 146 -11.89 31.58 11.22
N LYS A 147 -10.68 32.13 11.09
CA LYS A 147 -9.62 31.60 10.21
C LYS A 147 -8.61 30.77 11.00
N ARG A 148 -8.11 29.68 10.41
CA ARG A 148 -7.04 28.86 11.00
C ARG A 148 -5.77 29.68 11.22
N VAL A 149 -5.16 29.56 12.40
CA VAL A 149 -3.92 30.28 12.72
C VAL A 149 -2.78 29.70 11.90
N ARG A 150 -2.12 30.53 11.09
CA ARG A 150 -0.92 30.13 10.37
C ARG A 150 0.29 30.76 11.05
N ARG A 151 1.02 29.95 11.83
CA ARG A 151 2.32 30.32 12.39
C ARG A 151 3.40 29.46 11.76
N GLU A 152 4.52 30.08 11.39
CA GLU A 152 5.70 29.39 10.89
C GLU A 152 6.75 29.33 12.00
N SER A 153 7.46 28.21 12.09
CA SER A 153 8.50 27.96 13.07
C SER A 153 9.80 27.56 12.38
N ARG A 154 10.93 28.02 12.92
CA ARG A 154 12.28 27.55 12.54
C ARG A 154 12.65 26.24 13.21
N PHE A 155 11.80 25.75 14.12
CA PHE A 155 12.03 24.56 14.89
C PHE A 155 11.14 23.41 14.42
N GLU A 156 11.71 22.22 14.47
CA GLU A 156 11.05 20.95 14.17
C GLU A 156 11.48 19.85 15.14
N CYS A 157 10.64 18.83 15.25
CA CYS A 157 10.98 17.57 15.88
C CYS A 157 11.43 16.61 14.77
N LYS A 158 12.72 16.22 14.73
CA LYS A 158 13.25 15.28 13.73
C LYS A 158 12.64 13.88 13.87
N ASN A 159 12.39 13.43 15.09
CA ASN A 159 11.78 12.13 15.39
C ASN A 159 10.36 12.01 14.83
N CYS A 160 9.55 13.08 14.91
CA CYS A 160 8.18 13.10 14.39
C CYS A 160 8.06 13.77 13.00
N ASN A 161 9.15 14.34 12.47
CA ASN A 161 9.21 15.10 11.23
C ASN A 161 8.09 16.17 11.10
N VAL A 162 7.88 16.97 12.14
CA VAL A 162 6.89 18.05 12.19
C VAL A 162 7.48 19.38 12.61
N GLY A 163 6.97 20.47 12.02
CA GLY A 163 7.27 21.83 12.46
C GLY A 163 6.44 22.21 13.69
N LEU A 164 7.09 22.72 14.74
CA LEU A 164 6.47 23.09 16.01
C LEU A 164 7.09 24.38 16.55
N CYS A 165 6.30 25.25 17.20
CA CYS A 165 6.87 26.38 17.95
C CYS A 165 7.54 25.84 19.21
N VAL A 166 8.67 26.44 19.63
CA VAL A 166 9.46 26.01 20.81
C VAL A 166 8.58 25.88 22.06
N ALA A 167 7.77 26.89 22.35
CA ALA A 167 6.79 26.86 23.42
C ALA A 167 5.52 27.61 22.99
N PRO A 168 4.31 27.18 23.43
CA PRO A 168 4.00 25.94 24.15
C PRO A 168 3.73 24.74 23.21
N CYS A 169 3.79 24.94 21.90
CA CYS A 169 3.32 23.95 20.92
C CYS A 169 4.14 22.65 20.90
N PHE A 170 5.44 22.72 21.22
CA PHE A 170 6.29 21.53 21.25
C PHE A 170 5.84 20.57 22.36
N GLU A 171 5.61 21.11 23.56
CA GLU A 171 5.11 20.36 24.71
C GLU A 171 3.73 19.76 24.41
N ILE A 172 2.75 20.59 24.02
CA ILE A 172 1.38 20.17 23.72
C ILE A 172 1.36 19.01 22.71
N TYR A 173 2.17 19.08 21.65
CA TYR A 173 2.21 18.03 20.63
C TYR A 173 2.73 16.69 21.16
N HIS A 174 3.63 16.71 22.15
CA HIS A 174 4.29 15.54 22.71
C HIS A 174 3.69 15.07 24.04
N THR A 175 2.74 15.80 24.64
CA THR A 175 2.08 15.41 25.89
C THR A 175 0.59 15.14 25.72
N GLU A 176 -0.10 15.78 24.77
CA GLU A 176 -1.54 15.64 24.59
C GLU A 176 -1.89 14.59 23.51
N SER A 177 -2.75 13.63 23.88
CA SER A 177 -3.24 12.60 22.96
C SER A 177 -4.22 13.15 21.92
N ASN A 178 -5.04 14.13 22.31
CA ASN A 178 -6.04 14.80 21.49
C ASN A 178 -5.64 16.25 21.21
N LEU A 179 -5.43 16.60 19.94
CA LEU A 179 -5.02 17.91 19.43
C LEU A 179 -6.13 18.58 18.61
#